data_AF-A0A519TTY1-F1
#
_entry.id   AF-A0A519TTY1-F1
#
_cell.length_a   1.000
_cell.length_b   1.000
_cell.length_c   1.000
_cell.angle_alpha   90.00
_cell.angle_beta   90.00
_cell.angle_gamma   90.00
#
_symmetry.space_group_name_H-M   'P 1'
#
loop_
_entity.id
_entity.type
_entity.pdbx_description
1 polymer ?
#
loop_
_entity_poly.entity_id
_entity_poly.type
_entity_poly.pdbx_seq_one_letter_code
_entity_poly.pdbx_strand_id
1 'polypeptide(L)'
;ISLIDAKSAYTYVLANAGATLPKRDAVDIRIVEQVKTGKIALVEDNKTPAQAYVKRRLTDDSYKKGIITDISQVGGYPEYKGTPYVDTDKDGIPDAWELKNGLNPKDGSDSAKLSKSGYSNIELYLNSLVNIGNVKP
;
A
#
# COMPACT_ATOMS: atom_id res chain seq x y z
N ILE A 1 -24.03 6.91 -11.26
CA ILE A 1 -23.31 5.64 -11.53
C ILE A 1 -22.70 5.80 -12.91
N SER A 2 -21.37 5.91 -13.00
CA SER A 2 -20.69 5.84 -14.28
C SER A 2 -20.43 4.37 -14.60
N LEU A 3 -20.78 3.94 -15.82
CA LEU A 3 -20.50 2.59 -16.29
C LEU A 3 -19.30 2.66 -17.22
N ILE A 4 -18.17 2.13 -16.76
CA ILE A 4 -16.95 1.97 -17.55
C ILE A 4 -16.82 0.52 -18.00
N ASP A 5 -16.28 0.29 -19.19
CA ASP A 5 -16.01 -1.06 -19.67
C ASP A 5 -14.85 -1.70 -18.88
N ALA A 6 -14.76 -3.03 -18.94
CA ALA A 6 -13.78 -3.80 -18.17
C ALA A 6 -12.33 -3.39 -18.46
N LYS A 7 -12.00 -3.01 -19.69
CA LYS A 7 -10.63 -2.63 -20.07
C LYS A 7 -10.27 -1.24 -19.53
N SER A 8 -11.23 -0.32 -19.56
CA SER A 8 -11.10 1.00 -18.94
C SER A 8 -10.95 0.86 -17.42
N ALA A 9 -11.78 0.03 -16.77
CA ALA A 9 -11.68 -0.25 -15.34
C ALA A 9 -10.31 -0.83 -14.96
N TYR A 10 -9.82 -1.81 -15.71
CA TYR A 10 -8.51 -2.42 -15.51
C TYR A 10 -7.38 -1.38 -15.54
N THR A 11 -7.37 -0.54 -16.58
CA THR A 11 -6.34 0.50 -16.74
C THR A 11 -6.39 1.52 -15.62
N TYR A 12 -7.60 1.91 -15.23
CA TYR A 12 -7.84 2.87 -14.16
C TYR A 12 -7.38 2.36 -12.80
N VAL A 13 -7.71 1.11 -12.44
CA VAL A 13 -7.27 0.49 -11.18
C VAL A 13 -5.75 0.41 -11.12
N LEU A 14 -5.10 -0.03 -12.20
CA LEU A 14 -3.64 -0.10 -12.24
C LEU A 14 -2.94 1.26 -12.16
N ALA A 15 -3.60 2.33 -12.58
CA ALA A 15 -3.07 3.67 -12.49
C ALA A 15 -3.20 4.27 -11.08
N ASN A 16 -4.22 3.88 -10.31
CA ASN A 16 -4.60 4.60 -9.08
C ASN A 16 -4.58 3.76 -7.77
N ALA A 17 -4.60 2.43 -7.83
CA ALA A 17 -4.61 1.59 -6.62
C ALA A 17 -3.28 1.64 -5.85
N GLY A 18 -3.27 1.36 -4.54
CA GLY A 18 -2.04 1.28 -3.73
C GLY A 18 -1.53 2.63 -3.20
N ALA A 19 -0.41 2.59 -2.47
CA ALA A 19 0.25 3.76 -1.89
C ALA A 19 0.96 4.58 -2.98
N THR A 20 0.26 5.56 -3.53
CA THR A 20 0.71 6.33 -4.71
C THR A 20 1.30 7.70 -4.40
N LEU A 21 1.19 8.17 -3.16
CA LEU A 21 1.67 9.49 -2.74
C LEU A 21 3.03 9.40 -2.05
N PRO A 22 4.03 10.25 -2.41
CA PRO A 22 4.09 11.09 -3.61
C PRO A 22 4.39 10.30 -4.91
N LYS A 23 4.84 9.05 -4.75
CA LYS A 23 5.08 8.09 -5.81
C LYS A 23 4.75 6.69 -5.29
N ARG A 24 4.44 5.76 -6.18
CA ARG A 24 4.27 4.35 -5.81
C ARG A 24 5.49 3.81 -5.09
N ASP A 25 5.26 3.04 -4.03
CA ASP A 25 6.33 2.29 -3.38
C ASP A 25 6.82 1.13 -4.27
N ALA A 26 7.94 0.51 -3.88
CA ALA A 26 8.54 -0.57 -4.66
C ALA A 26 7.64 -1.83 -4.73
N VAL A 27 6.79 -2.06 -3.72
CA VAL A 27 5.92 -3.24 -3.63
C VAL A 27 4.74 -3.08 -4.57
N ASP A 28 4.07 -1.93 -4.56
CA ASP A 28 2.96 -1.59 -5.44
C ASP A 28 3.41 -1.50 -6.91
N ILE A 29 4.61 -0.96 -7.17
CA ILE A 29 5.21 -1.01 -8.52
C ILE A 29 5.31 -2.45 -9.01
N ARG A 30 5.92 -3.33 -8.20
CA ARG A 30 6.08 -4.75 -8.52
C ARG A 30 4.73 -5.42 -8.76
N ILE A 31 3.74 -5.20 -7.89
CA ILE A 31 2.41 -5.82 -8.04
C ILE A 31 1.71 -5.34 -9.31
N VAL A 32 1.75 -4.04 -9.60
CA VAL A 32 1.16 -3.48 -10.83
C VAL A 32 1.82 -4.05 -12.09
N GLU A 33 3.15 -4.23 -12.09
CA GLU A 33 3.87 -4.86 -13.21
C GLU A 33 3.50 -6.34 -13.38
N GLN A 34 3.37 -7.09 -12.27
CA GLN A 34 2.94 -8.49 -12.31
C GLN A 34 1.51 -8.62 -12.86
N VAL A 35 0.58 -7.74 -12.48
CA VAL A 35 -0.79 -7.74 -13.00
C VAL A 35 -0.83 -7.33 -14.49
N LYS A 36 0.05 -6.42 -14.93
CA LYS A 36 0.17 -6.02 -16.33
C LYS A 36 0.73 -7.11 -17.23
N THR A 37 1.72 -7.85 -16.74
CA THR A 37 2.50 -8.79 -17.57
C THR A 37 2.09 -10.24 -17.39
N GLY A 38 1.41 -10.58 -16.28
CA GLY A 38 1.14 -11.95 -15.87
C GLY A 38 2.40 -12.73 -15.47
N LYS A 39 3.55 -12.05 -15.33
CA LYS A 39 4.84 -12.67 -15.00
C LYS A 39 5.22 -12.32 -13.58
N ILE A 40 5.61 -13.34 -12.80
CA ILE A 40 6.11 -13.13 -11.44
C ILE A 40 7.54 -12.59 -11.54
N ALA A 41 7.78 -11.44 -10.91
CA ALA A 41 9.12 -10.90 -10.72
C ALA A 41 9.84 -11.74 -9.66
N LEU A 42 10.65 -12.69 -10.11
CA LEU A 42 11.56 -13.46 -9.25
C LEU A 42 12.86 -12.68 -9.14
N VAL A 43 13.32 -12.42 -7.92
CA VAL A 43 14.71 -12.02 -7.72
C VAL A 43 15.55 -13.30 -7.87
N GLU A 44 16.57 -13.30 -8.73
CA GLU A 44 17.54 -14.41 -8.86
C GLU A 44 18.44 -14.53 -7.62
N ASP A 45 17.89 -14.34 -6.43
CA ASP A 45 18.62 -14.56 -5.20
C ASP A 45 18.71 -16.08 -5.01
N ASN A 46 19.93 -16.63 -5.14
CA ASN A 46 20.28 -18.03 -4.89
C ASN A 46 20.09 -18.43 -3.41
N LYS A 47 19.31 -17.67 -2.63
CA LYS A 47 19.01 -17.96 -1.23
C LYS A 47 17.98 -19.07 -1.16
N THR A 48 18.45 -20.21 -0.67
CA THR A 48 17.60 -21.31 -0.22
C THR A 48 16.64 -20.80 0.86
N PRO A 49 15.42 -21.36 0.96
CA PRO A 49 14.43 -20.88 1.92
C PRO A 49 15.04 -20.83 3.32
N ALA A 50 14.90 -19.69 3.98
CA ALA A 50 15.28 -19.54 5.38
C ALA A 50 14.43 -20.52 6.21
N GLN A 51 15.12 -21.39 6.93
CA GLN A 51 14.65 -22.52 7.74
C GLN A 51 14.38 -23.83 6.99
N ALA A 52 14.97 -24.90 7.54
CA ALA A 52 14.66 -26.28 7.21
C ALA A 52 13.23 -26.57 7.68
N TYR A 53 12.23 -26.20 6.87
CA TYR A 53 10.84 -26.59 7.11
C TYR A 53 10.80 -28.11 7.35
N VAL A 54 10.34 -28.50 8.54
CA VAL A 54 10.41 -29.88 9.07
C VAL A 54 9.71 -30.90 8.17
N LYS A 55 8.79 -30.48 7.29
CA LYS A 55 8.19 -31.31 6.24
C LYS A 55 7.91 -30.49 4.97
N ARG A 56 8.71 -30.69 3.93
CA ARG A 56 8.40 -30.24 2.56
C ARG A 56 7.65 -31.33 1.80
N ARG A 57 6.64 -30.93 1.02
CA ARG A 57 5.92 -31.84 0.09
C ARG A 57 6.49 -31.80 -1.33
N LEU A 58 7.24 -30.74 -1.67
CA LEU A 58 7.81 -30.52 -2.99
C LEU A 58 9.35 -30.47 -2.91
N THR A 59 10.00 -30.64 -4.06
CA THR A 59 11.46 -30.53 -4.18
C THR A 59 11.92 -29.08 -3.95
N ASP A 60 13.18 -28.89 -3.54
CA ASP A 60 13.73 -27.57 -3.20
C ASP A 60 13.57 -26.53 -4.33
N ASP A 61 13.67 -26.96 -5.58
CA ASP A 61 13.49 -26.08 -6.75
C ASP A 61 12.06 -25.54 -6.89
N SER A 62 11.07 -26.23 -6.32
CA SER A 62 9.66 -25.78 -6.32
C SER A 62 9.46 -24.53 -5.45
N TYR A 63 10.32 -24.33 -4.44
CA TYR A 63 10.29 -23.16 -3.55
C TYR A 63 11.14 -21.99 -4.07
N LYS A 64 11.83 -22.16 -5.20
CA LYS A 64 12.55 -21.08 -5.90
C LYS A 64 11.64 -20.32 -6.87
N LYS A 65 10.46 -20.87 -7.21
CA LYS A 65 9.55 -20.33 -8.23
C LYS A 65 8.12 -20.26 -7.70
N GLY A 66 7.75 -19.12 -7.14
CA GLY A 66 6.35 -18.77 -6.84
C GLY A 66 5.86 -19.02 -5.41
N ILE A 67 6.54 -19.86 -4.61
CA ILE A 67 6.28 -19.94 -3.16
C ILE A 67 7.27 -19.02 -2.45
N ILE A 68 6.76 -17.91 -1.91
CA ILE A 68 7.57 -16.96 -1.14
C ILE A 68 7.79 -17.54 0.26
N THR A 69 9.03 -17.88 0.55
CA THR A 69 9.48 -18.39 1.86
C THR A 69 10.29 -17.34 2.63
N ASP A 70 10.85 -16.37 1.92
CA ASP A 70 11.54 -15.22 2.48
C ASP A 70 11.20 -13.98 1.65
N ILE A 71 11.03 -12.83 2.31
CA ILE A 71 10.64 -11.58 1.64
C ILE A 71 11.67 -11.13 0.60
N SER A 72 12.94 -11.50 0.77
CA SER A 72 14.04 -11.15 -0.15
C SER A 72 13.84 -11.77 -1.54
N GLN A 73 13.12 -12.89 -1.64
CA GLN A 73 12.79 -13.54 -2.92
C GLN A 73 11.97 -12.65 -3.86
N VAL A 74 11.32 -11.62 -3.29
CA VAL A 74 10.53 -10.64 -4.04
C VAL A 74 11.03 -9.20 -3.86
N GLY A 75 12.25 -9.02 -3.35
CA GLY A 75 12.90 -7.70 -3.23
C GLY A 75 12.99 -7.14 -1.80
N GLY A 76 12.46 -7.85 -0.79
CA GLY A 76 12.58 -7.46 0.61
C GLY A 76 11.63 -6.34 1.03
N TYR A 77 11.84 -5.81 2.25
CA TYR A 77 11.13 -4.62 2.71
C TYR A 77 11.70 -3.38 2.02
N PRO A 78 10.85 -2.51 1.46
CA PRO A 78 11.31 -1.26 0.88
C PRO A 78 11.92 -0.36 1.95
N GLU A 79 13.04 0.29 1.60
CA GLU A 79 13.62 1.37 2.40
C GLU A 79 12.93 2.69 2.01
N TYR A 80 12.23 3.31 2.96
CA TYR A 80 11.59 4.61 2.73
C TYR A 80 12.54 5.75 3.06
N LYS A 81 12.79 6.61 2.07
CA LYS A 81 13.59 7.83 2.20
C LYS A 81 12.69 9.05 2.07
N GLY A 82 12.68 9.90 3.09
CA GLY A 82 11.90 11.12 3.10
C GLY A 82 11.78 11.70 4.50
N THR A 83 11.21 12.90 4.57
CA THR A 83 10.81 13.52 5.83
C THR A 83 9.36 13.13 6.11
N PRO A 84 9.07 12.38 7.18
CA PRO A 84 7.69 12.07 7.54
C PRO A 84 6.95 13.36 7.91
N TYR A 85 5.63 13.37 7.72
CA TYR A 85 4.81 14.43 8.30
C TYR A 85 4.86 14.35 9.82
N VAL A 86 4.80 15.50 10.48
CA VAL A 86 4.70 15.55 11.94
C VAL A 86 3.31 15.08 12.35
N ASP A 87 3.28 14.12 13.24
CA ASP A 87 2.10 13.52 13.88
C ASP A 87 2.47 13.36 15.37
N THR A 88 2.02 14.31 16.18
CA THR A 88 2.48 14.53 17.55
C THR A 88 1.93 13.49 18.52
N ASP A 89 0.67 13.07 18.36
CA ASP A 89 0.03 12.04 19.18
C ASP A 89 0.05 10.63 18.56
N LYS A 90 0.54 10.51 17.33
CA LYS A 90 0.82 9.26 16.61
C LYS A 90 -0.45 8.48 16.26
N ASP A 91 -1.51 9.20 15.93
CA ASP A 91 -2.81 8.61 15.62
C ASP A 91 -3.02 8.32 14.12
N GLY A 92 -2.03 8.67 13.29
CA GLY A 92 -2.02 8.47 11.84
C GLY A 92 -2.43 9.69 11.03
N ILE A 93 -2.78 10.82 11.66
CA ILE A 93 -3.13 12.07 11.01
C ILE A 93 -2.02 13.11 11.25
N PRO A 94 -1.55 13.81 10.21
CA PRO A 94 -0.58 14.89 10.40
C PRO A 94 -1.16 16.10 11.14
N ASP A 95 -0.37 16.69 12.04
CA ASP A 95 -0.72 17.91 12.81
C ASP A 95 -1.27 19.03 11.92
N ALA A 96 -0.67 19.21 10.73
CA ALA A 96 -1.06 20.24 9.78
C ALA A 96 -2.46 20.01 9.20
N TRP A 97 -2.87 18.75 9.03
CA TRP A 97 -4.20 18.40 8.57
C TRP A 97 -5.22 18.53 9.70
N GLU A 98 -4.87 18.10 10.90
CA GLU A 98 -5.70 18.23 12.10
C GLU A 98 -6.06 19.68 12.39
N LEU A 99 -5.05 20.57 12.47
CA LEU A 99 -5.25 22.00 12.71
C LEU A 99 -6.15 22.64 11.66
N LYS A 100 -6.01 22.23 10.39
CA LYS A 100 -6.84 22.72 9.29
C LYS A 100 -8.30 22.25 9.40
N ASN A 101 -8.53 21.08 10.00
CA ASN A 101 -9.86 20.50 10.16
C ASN A 101 -10.46 20.72 11.58
N GLY A 102 -9.77 21.50 12.43
CA GLY A 102 -10.24 21.87 13.76
C GLY A 102 -10.08 20.78 14.82
N LEU A 103 -9.15 19.85 14.60
CA LEU A 103 -8.77 18.78 15.54
C LEU A 103 -7.60 19.22 16.42
N ASN A 104 -7.27 18.38 17.41
CA ASN A 104 -6.21 18.68 18.38
C ASN A 104 -5.05 17.70 18.19
N PRO A 105 -3.87 18.14 17.70
CA PRO A 105 -2.69 17.29 17.47
C PRO A 105 -2.05 16.62 18.70
N LYS A 106 -2.73 16.67 19.84
CA LYS A 106 -2.30 16.07 21.10
C LYS A 106 -3.38 15.13 21.66
N ASP A 107 -4.46 14.90 20.92
CA ASP A 107 -5.57 14.04 21.30
C ASP A 107 -5.77 12.93 20.27
N GLY A 108 -4.89 11.92 20.30
CA GLY A 108 -4.96 10.80 19.35
C GLY A 108 -6.20 9.92 19.46
N SER A 109 -7.15 10.24 20.34
CA SER A 109 -8.48 9.64 20.34
C SER A 109 -9.40 10.24 19.28
N ASP A 110 -9.08 11.42 18.74
CA ASP A 110 -9.93 12.13 17.79
C ASP A 110 -9.84 11.61 16.36
N SER A 111 -8.74 10.96 15.96
CA SER A 111 -8.62 10.23 14.68
C SER A 111 -9.78 9.25 14.45
N ALA A 112 -10.18 8.51 15.48
CA ALA A 112 -11.29 7.56 15.42
C ALA A 112 -12.68 8.18 15.64
N LYS A 113 -12.78 9.45 16.04
CA LYS A 113 -14.08 10.11 16.26
C LYS A 113 -14.77 10.40 14.94
N LEU A 114 -16.09 10.20 14.93
CA LEU A 114 -16.91 10.50 13.77
C LEU A 114 -17.06 12.01 13.59
N SER A 115 -16.82 12.46 12.36
CA SER A 115 -17.09 13.81 11.92
C SER A 115 -18.57 14.00 11.57
N LYS A 116 -18.94 15.24 11.19
CA LYS A 116 -20.29 15.58 10.74
C LYS A 116 -20.75 14.81 9.49
N SER A 117 -19.81 14.28 8.70
CA SER A 117 -20.15 13.48 7.51
C SER A 117 -20.52 12.03 7.85
N GLY A 118 -20.31 11.59 9.10
CA GLY A 118 -20.48 10.20 9.51
C GLY A 118 -19.25 9.32 9.28
N TYR A 119 -18.17 9.86 8.71
CA TYR A 119 -16.86 9.19 8.62
C TYR A 119 -15.94 9.65 9.76
N SER A 120 -15.05 8.76 10.20
CA SER A 120 -13.99 9.10 11.14
C SER A 120 -13.00 10.11 10.54
N ASN A 121 -12.29 10.84 11.39
CA ASN A 121 -11.32 11.84 10.93
C ASN A 121 -10.17 11.20 10.13
N ILE A 122 -9.73 10.00 10.52
CA ILE A 122 -8.72 9.26 9.77
C ILE A 122 -9.20 8.89 8.35
N GLU A 123 -10.46 8.51 8.19
CA GLU A 123 -11.03 8.22 6.87
C GLU A 123 -11.10 9.46 5.98
N LEU A 124 -11.46 10.61 6.56
CA LEU A 124 -11.43 11.89 5.85
C LEU A 124 -10.01 12.27 5.42
N TYR A 125 -9.03 12.07 6.29
CA TYR A 125 -7.63 12.30 5.97
C TYR A 125 -7.17 11.39 4.83
N LEU A 126 -7.38 10.07 4.95
CA LEU A 126 -7.02 9.10 3.91
C LEU A 126 -7.69 9.41 2.57
N ASN A 127 -8.96 9.82 2.57
CA ASN A 127 -9.66 10.25 1.36
C ASN A 127 -9.02 11.50 0.75
N SER A 128 -8.57 12.46 1.57
CA SER A 128 -7.92 13.69 1.10
C SER A 128 -6.55 13.48 0.44
N LEU A 129 -5.89 12.34 0.70
CA LEU A 129 -4.64 11.96 0.04
C LEU A 129 -4.84 11.52 -1.41
N VAL A 130 -6.08 11.19 -1.78
CA VAL A 130 -6.43 10.75 -3.13
C VAL A 130 -6.81 11.96 -3.96
N ASN A 131 -6.20 12.12 -5.14
CA ASN A 131 -6.60 13.18 -6.06
C ASN A 131 -7.97 12.86 -6.69
N ILE A 132 -9.02 13.55 -6.24
CA ILE A 132 -10.42 13.38 -6.69
C ILE A 132 -10.57 13.71 -8.19
N GLY A 133 -9.70 14.53 -8.78
CA GLY A 133 -9.67 14.77 -10.23
C GLY A 133 -9.34 13.51 -11.03
N ASN A 134 -8.53 12.62 -10.44
CA ASN A 134 -8.16 11.33 -11.00
C ASN A 134 -9.16 10.23 -10.64
N VAL A 135 -10.00 10.45 -9.61
CA VAL A 135 -10.93 9.44 -9.09
C VAL A 135 -12.37 9.88 -9.29
N LYS A 136 -12.94 9.55 -10.46
CA LYS A 136 -14.37 9.74 -10.76
C LYS A 136 -15.08 8.38 -10.78
N PRO A 137 -16.09 8.17 -9.91
CA PRO A 137 -16.89 6.96 -9.92
C PRO A 137 -17.85 6.88 -11.11
#